data_AF-A0A2M7BV10-F1
#
_entry.id   AF-A0A2M7BV10-F1
#
_cell.length_a   1.000
_cell.length_b   1.000
_cell.length_c   1.000
_cell.angle_alpha   90.00
_cell.angle_beta   90.00
_cell.angle_gamma   90.00
#
_symmetry.space_group_name_H-M   'P 1'
#
loop_
_entity.id
_entity.type
_entity.pdbx_description
1 polymer ?
#
loop_
_entity_poly.entity_id
_entity_poly.type
_entity_poly.pdbx_seq_one_letter_code
_entity_poly.pdbx_strand_id
1 'polypeptide(L)'
;MRYKHFTKDERNELSILLKKGYSQAAIASVLRRNPSSISRELKLNSINGQYDPDNAQHKAYVKRKYSKYQGMKVRGNPEIETYVKEKIRLSWSPESIAGRLRVNTDGKLSIHHTAIYKYLYSQYGQSLCKYLRYKHYRRKKQKKTKDLRGAIKDRIFIDQRPEDVNQRERFWDFEGDTLGYPKSGKETIAGLIERKSRYILIKKIKRLRRAIEGFNRLLQSLPVNSLTLDNGRENARFKELDIPTYFCHPYSSWEKGAIENAFGLLREYIPKKTRLENYTQSDLDAIVKIINNRPRKSLRFRAPKEVFEEQLFK
;
A
#
# COMPACT_ATOMS: atom_id res chain seq x y z
N MET A 1 11.75 -34.70 -13.46
CA MET A 1 12.44 -33.83 -14.45
C MET A 1 11.65 -32.54 -14.66
N ARG A 2 12.30 -31.38 -14.63
CA ARG A 2 11.67 -30.08 -14.90
C ARG A 2 11.38 -29.98 -16.41
N TYR A 3 10.13 -29.69 -16.79
CA TYR A 3 9.76 -29.54 -18.20
C TYR A 3 10.58 -28.42 -18.87
N LYS A 4 11.36 -28.76 -19.90
CA LYS A 4 12.17 -27.81 -20.69
C LYS A 4 11.50 -27.61 -22.05
N HIS A 5 11.22 -26.37 -22.42
CA HIS A 5 10.76 -26.05 -23.78
C HIS A 5 11.86 -26.31 -24.82
N PHE A 6 11.49 -26.56 -26.08
CA PHE A 6 12.44 -26.61 -27.20
C PHE A 6 13.07 -25.22 -27.43
N THR A 7 14.39 -25.18 -27.60
CA THR A 7 15.14 -24.00 -28.04
C THR A 7 14.96 -23.78 -29.55
N LYS A 8 15.43 -22.63 -30.06
CA LYS A 8 15.43 -22.37 -31.50
C LYS A 8 16.32 -23.40 -32.23
N ASP A 9 17.49 -23.69 -31.67
CA ASP A 9 18.44 -24.63 -32.26
C ASP A 9 17.89 -26.06 -32.31
N GLU A 10 17.26 -26.52 -31.22
CA GLU A 10 16.62 -27.85 -31.19
C GLU A 10 15.47 -27.94 -32.22
N ARG A 11 14.74 -26.85 -32.50
CA ARG A 11 13.71 -26.82 -33.54
C ARG A 11 14.31 -26.88 -34.94
N ASN A 12 15.39 -26.14 -35.18
CA ASN A 12 16.11 -26.18 -36.45
C ASN A 12 16.66 -27.57 -36.74
N GLU A 13 17.30 -28.19 -35.73
CA GLU A 13 17.85 -29.54 -35.83
C GLU A 13 16.76 -30.60 -36.05
N LEU A 14 15.62 -30.48 -35.34
CA LEU A 14 14.43 -31.30 -35.59
C LEU A 14 13.96 -31.20 -37.06
N SER A 15 13.90 -29.99 -37.62
CA SER A 15 13.50 -29.77 -39.02
C SER A 15 14.48 -30.44 -40.01
N ILE A 16 15.79 -30.30 -39.78
CA ILE A 16 16.83 -30.92 -40.60
C ILE A 16 16.71 -32.45 -40.59
N LEU A 17 16.56 -33.05 -39.40
CA LEU A 17 16.49 -34.50 -39.26
C LEU A 17 15.21 -35.08 -39.85
N LEU A 18 14.08 -34.38 -39.78
CA LEU A 18 12.85 -34.77 -40.48
C LEU A 18 13.02 -34.77 -42.00
N LYS A 19 13.66 -33.74 -42.56
CA LYS A 19 13.96 -33.66 -44.00
C LYS A 19 14.89 -34.79 -44.47
N LYS A 20 15.78 -35.25 -43.59
CA LYS A 20 16.67 -36.39 -43.84
C LYS A 20 15.98 -37.75 -43.65
N GLY A 21 14.70 -37.79 -43.28
CA GLY A 21 13.92 -39.03 -43.16
C GLY A 21 14.10 -39.81 -41.85
N TYR A 22 14.68 -39.22 -40.81
CA TYR A 22 14.85 -39.91 -39.53
C TYR A 22 13.51 -40.09 -38.79
N SER A 23 13.36 -41.23 -38.09
CA SER A 23 12.18 -41.51 -37.28
C SER A 23 12.11 -40.61 -36.02
N GLN A 24 10.91 -40.35 -35.51
CA GLN A 24 10.73 -39.53 -34.29
C GLN A 24 11.50 -40.09 -33.08
N ALA A 25 11.65 -41.41 -32.98
CA ALA A 25 12.42 -42.07 -31.91
C ALA A 25 13.93 -41.84 -32.05
N ALA A 26 14.46 -41.89 -33.28
CA ALA A 26 15.86 -41.56 -33.55
C ALA A 26 16.15 -40.09 -33.24
N ILE A 27 15.27 -39.18 -33.68
CA ILE A 27 15.41 -37.74 -33.42
C ILE A 27 15.34 -37.44 -31.92
N ALA A 28 14.43 -38.09 -31.20
CA ALA A 28 14.32 -37.96 -29.75
C ALA A 28 15.63 -38.34 -29.04
N SER A 29 16.29 -39.41 -29.51
CA SER A 29 17.57 -39.86 -28.96
C SER A 29 18.70 -38.85 -29.23
N VAL A 30 18.79 -38.32 -30.45
CA VAL A 30 19.78 -37.30 -30.85
C VAL A 30 19.61 -36.01 -30.04
N LEU A 31 18.37 -35.50 -29.95
CA LEU A 31 18.05 -34.28 -29.21
C LEU A 31 18.00 -34.48 -27.68
N ARG A 32 18.22 -35.72 -27.20
CA ARG A 32 18.09 -36.11 -25.79
C ARG A 32 16.74 -35.68 -25.19
N ARG A 33 15.67 -35.85 -25.97
CA ARG A 33 14.27 -35.56 -25.59
C ARG A 33 13.46 -36.85 -25.50
N ASN A 34 12.33 -36.78 -24.79
CA ASN A 34 11.39 -37.89 -24.78
C ASN A 34 10.66 -37.96 -26.14
N PRO A 35 10.43 -39.16 -26.73
CA PRO A 35 9.69 -39.31 -27.99
C PRO A 35 8.32 -38.63 -27.99
N SER A 36 7.60 -38.65 -26.87
CA SER A 36 6.33 -37.94 -26.72
C SER A 36 6.47 -36.42 -26.82
N SER A 37 7.62 -35.84 -26.45
CA SER A 37 7.88 -34.41 -26.61
C SER A 37 8.06 -34.03 -28.08
N ILE A 38 8.76 -34.87 -28.87
CA ILE A 38 8.90 -34.70 -30.32
C ILE A 38 7.53 -34.80 -30.98
N SER A 39 6.78 -35.87 -30.69
CA SER A 39 5.44 -36.08 -31.23
C SER A 39 4.50 -34.89 -30.95
N ARG A 40 4.50 -34.36 -29.71
CA ARG A 40 3.70 -33.18 -29.35
C ARG A 40 4.16 -31.91 -30.07
N GLU A 41 5.47 -31.68 -30.20
CA GLU A 41 6.00 -30.51 -30.91
C GLU A 41 5.57 -30.52 -32.38
N LEU A 42 5.64 -31.69 -33.04
CA LEU A 42 5.20 -31.85 -34.43
C LEU A 42 3.69 -31.68 -34.56
N LYS A 43 2.91 -32.36 -33.72
CA LYS A 43 1.44 -32.26 -33.73
C LYS A 43 0.94 -30.83 -33.57
N LEU A 44 1.60 -30.03 -32.72
CA LEU A 44 1.16 -28.66 -32.41
C LEU A 44 1.64 -27.62 -33.42
N ASN A 45 2.73 -27.88 -34.14
CA ASN A 45 3.39 -26.86 -34.94
C ASN A 45 3.49 -27.20 -36.44
N SER A 46 3.11 -28.39 -36.87
CA SER A 46 3.03 -28.72 -38.30
C SER A 46 1.72 -28.22 -38.93
N ILE A 47 1.81 -27.76 -40.18
CA ILE A 47 0.67 -27.35 -41.02
C ILE A 47 0.70 -28.21 -42.28
N ASN A 48 -0.42 -28.89 -42.60
CA ASN A 48 -0.51 -29.82 -43.74
C ASN A 48 0.63 -30.86 -43.77
N GLY A 49 1.02 -31.38 -42.61
CA GLY A 49 2.10 -32.36 -42.48
C GLY A 49 3.52 -31.79 -42.53
N GLN A 50 3.70 -30.50 -42.81
CA GLN A 50 5.01 -29.86 -42.86
C GLN A 50 5.35 -29.14 -41.56
N TYR A 51 6.54 -29.41 -41.01
CA TYR A 51 7.04 -28.76 -39.79
C TYR A 51 7.94 -27.57 -40.13
N ASP A 52 7.62 -26.41 -39.56
CA ASP A 52 8.40 -25.18 -39.71
C ASP A 52 8.94 -24.71 -38.33
N PRO A 53 10.27 -24.67 -38.16
CA PRO A 53 10.90 -24.30 -36.89
C PRO A 53 10.71 -22.82 -36.52
N ASP A 54 10.68 -21.91 -37.49
CA ASP A 54 10.52 -20.48 -37.23
C ASP A 54 9.09 -20.16 -36.80
N ASN A 55 8.10 -20.79 -37.44
CA ASN A 55 6.70 -20.71 -37.01
C ASN A 55 6.49 -21.32 -35.61
N ALA A 56 7.08 -22.48 -35.32
CA ALA A 56 7.04 -23.09 -33.99
C ALA A 56 7.66 -22.19 -32.91
N GLN A 57 8.80 -21.56 -33.22
CA GLN A 57 9.47 -20.61 -32.35
C GLN A 57 8.61 -19.36 -32.13
N HIS A 58 8.02 -18.80 -33.19
CA HIS A 58 7.15 -17.64 -33.09
C HIS A 58 5.90 -17.92 -32.24
N LYS A 59 5.21 -19.05 -32.48
CA LYS A 59 4.08 -19.50 -31.66
C LYS A 59 4.46 -19.65 -30.18
N ALA A 60 5.62 -20.25 -29.88
CA ALA A 60 6.11 -20.40 -28.52
C ALA A 60 6.41 -19.04 -27.85
N TYR A 61 7.03 -18.10 -28.59
CA TYR A 61 7.28 -16.73 -28.14
C TYR A 61 5.98 -16.00 -27.82
N VAL A 62 5.01 -16.01 -28.74
CA VAL A 62 3.69 -15.39 -28.57
C VAL A 62 3.00 -16.00 -27.35
N LYS A 63 2.88 -17.33 -27.26
CA LYS A 63 2.25 -18.00 -26.12
C LYS A 63 2.90 -17.61 -24.79
N ARG A 64 4.23 -17.54 -24.73
CA ARG A 64 4.96 -17.09 -23.53
C ARG A 64 4.66 -15.61 -23.22
N LYS A 65 4.74 -14.73 -24.23
CA LYS A 65 4.48 -13.29 -24.10
C LYS A 65 3.06 -13.01 -23.59
N TYR A 66 2.06 -13.76 -24.07
CA TYR A 66 0.66 -13.55 -23.73
C TYR A 66 0.15 -14.42 -22.58
N SER A 67 0.91 -15.42 -22.11
CA SER A 67 0.54 -16.28 -20.97
C SER A 67 0.20 -15.49 -19.70
N LYS A 68 0.87 -14.34 -19.48
CA LYS A 68 0.60 -13.43 -18.35
C LYS A 68 -0.77 -12.74 -18.41
N TYR A 69 -1.43 -12.75 -19.57
CA TYR A 69 -2.75 -12.16 -19.79
C TYR A 69 -3.88 -13.21 -19.86
N GLN A 70 -3.51 -14.49 -19.91
CA GLN A 70 -4.43 -15.63 -19.95
C GLN A 70 -4.68 -16.15 -18.52
N GLY A 71 -5.92 -16.57 -18.21
CA GLY A 71 -6.26 -17.17 -16.91
C GLY A 71 -6.12 -16.23 -15.70
N MET A 72 -6.31 -14.92 -15.91
CA MET A 72 -6.18 -13.94 -14.82
C MET A 72 -7.32 -14.09 -13.82
N LYS A 73 -7.01 -14.44 -12.57
CA LYS A 73 -8.01 -14.68 -11.52
C LYS A 73 -9.00 -13.52 -11.31
N VAL A 74 -8.52 -12.28 -11.41
CA VAL A 74 -9.40 -11.10 -11.32
C VAL A 74 -10.39 -11.07 -12.50
N ARG A 75 -9.90 -11.22 -13.73
CA ARG A 75 -10.73 -11.14 -14.95
C ARG A 75 -11.67 -12.34 -15.10
N GLY A 76 -11.27 -13.50 -14.57
CA GLY A 76 -12.08 -14.71 -14.61
C GLY A 76 -13.28 -14.69 -13.65
N ASN A 77 -13.40 -13.67 -12.79
CA ASN A 77 -14.52 -13.53 -11.85
C ASN A 77 -15.03 -12.07 -11.87
N PRO A 78 -16.19 -11.79 -12.49
CA PRO A 78 -16.74 -10.44 -12.62
C PRO A 78 -16.97 -9.72 -11.29
N GLU A 79 -17.36 -10.43 -10.24
CA GLU A 79 -17.59 -9.86 -8.91
C GLU A 79 -16.26 -9.36 -8.30
N ILE A 80 -15.21 -10.17 -8.38
CA ILE A 80 -13.87 -9.79 -7.95
C ILE A 80 -13.33 -8.64 -8.80
N GLU A 81 -13.54 -8.67 -10.12
CA GLU A 81 -13.10 -7.59 -11.01
C GLU A 81 -13.76 -6.25 -10.65
N THR A 82 -15.08 -6.24 -10.48
CA THR A 82 -15.83 -5.03 -10.10
C THR A 82 -15.36 -4.50 -8.76
N TYR A 83 -15.25 -5.37 -7.75
CA TYR A 83 -14.77 -5.00 -6.42
C TYR A 83 -13.34 -4.41 -6.47
N VAL A 84 -12.42 -5.05 -7.19
CA VAL A 84 -11.05 -4.56 -7.36
C VAL A 84 -11.04 -3.18 -8.02
N LYS A 85 -11.80 -2.98 -9.09
CA LYS A 85 -11.89 -1.69 -9.80
C LYS A 85 -12.39 -0.57 -8.89
N GLU A 86 -13.47 -0.82 -8.16
CA GLU A 86 -14.04 0.15 -7.23
C GLU A 86 -13.06 0.53 -6.12
N LYS A 87 -12.49 -0.47 -5.43
CA LYS A 87 -11.62 -0.20 -4.27
C LYS A 87 -10.27 0.41 -4.67
N ILE A 88 -9.73 0.06 -5.84
CA ILE A 88 -8.52 0.73 -6.36
C ILE A 88 -8.80 2.22 -6.63
N ARG A 89 -9.98 2.60 -7.16
CA ARG A 89 -10.33 4.02 -7.34
C ARG A 89 -10.43 4.78 -6.02
N LEU A 90 -10.81 4.10 -4.95
CA LEU A 90 -10.74 4.62 -3.57
C LEU A 90 -9.32 4.61 -2.99
N SER A 91 -8.30 4.33 -3.82
CA SER A 91 -6.88 4.30 -3.45
C SER A 91 -6.54 3.23 -2.41
N TRP A 92 -7.34 2.15 -2.32
CA TRP A 92 -6.99 1.00 -1.50
C TRP A 92 -5.81 0.25 -2.12
N SER A 93 -4.91 -0.28 -1.27
CA SER A 93 -3.82 -1.10 -1.77
C SER A 93 -4.34 -2.48 -2.21
N PRO A 94 -3.68 -3.16 -3.17
CA PRO A 94 -4.01 -4.54 -3.51
C PRO A 94 -4.05 -5.50 -2.30
N GLU A 95 -3.20 -5.26 -1.29
CA GLU A 95 -3.22 -6.03 -0.04
C GLU A 95 -4.46 -5.75 0.81
N SER A 96 -4.84 -4.48 0.97
CA SER A 96 -6.09 -4.10 1.68
C SER A 96 -7.32 -4.66 0.99
N ILE A 97 -7.36 -4.65 -0.35
CA ILE A 97 -8.47 -5.19 -1.15
C ILE A 97 -8.59 -6.70 -0.96
N ALA A 98 -7.48 -7.42 -1.12
CA ALA A 98 -7.44 -8.88 -0.94
C ALA A 98 -7.89 -9.29 0.47
N GLY A 99 -7.34 -8.63 1.49
CA GLY A 99 -7.68 -8.92 2.88
C GLY A 99 -9.13 -8.58 3.21
N ARG A 100 -9.62 -7.42 2.74
CA ARG A 100 -11.00 -7.00 3.01
C ARG A 100 -12.04 -7.84 2.30
N LEU A 101 -11.76 -8.27 1.06
CA LEU A 101 -12.66 -9.17 0.32
C LEU A 101 -12.88 -10.48 1.10
N ARG A 102 -11.81 -11.04 1.66
CA ARG A 102 -11.89 -12.26 2.47
C ARG A 102 -12.74 -12.06 3.71
N VAL A 103 -12.59 -10.93 4.40
CA VAL A 103 -13.38 -10.58 5.60
C VAL A 103 -14.86 -10.41 5.25
N ASN A 104 -15.17 -9.65 4.19
CA ASN A 104 -16.56 -9.35 3.81
C ASN A 104 -17.36 -10.57 3.34
N THR A 105 -16.68 -11.65 2.95
CA THR A 105 -17.32 -12.82 2.34
C THR A 105 -17.15 -14.07 3.20
N ASP A 106 -16.68 -13.91 4.44
CA ASP A 106 -16.34 -15.02 5.34
C ASP A 106 -15.46 -16.08 4.67
N GLY A 107 -14.55 -15.62 3.80
CA GLY A 107 -13.64 -16.47 3.02
C GLY A 107 -14.24 -17.14 1.78
N LYS A 108 -15.53 -16.99 1.49
CA LYS A 108 -16.17 -17.54 0.28
C LYS A 108 -15.53 -17.01 -1.00
N LEU A 109 -15.14 -15.74 -1.01
CA LEU A 109 -14.33 -15.15 -2.08
C LEU A 109 -12.97 -14.77 -1.55
N SER A 110 -11.93 -15.20 -2.26
CA SER A 110 -10.56 -14.83 -1.92
C SER A 110 -9.72 -14.64 -3.17
N ILE A 111 -8.84 -13.64 -3.10
CA ILE A 111 -7.83 -13.42 -4.13
C ILE A 111 -6.55 -12.96 -3.46
N HIS A 112 -5.42 -13.49 -3.92
CA HIS A 112 -4.13 -13.03 -3.44
C HIS A 112 -3.78 -11.68 -4.06
N HIS A 113 -3.19 -10.77 -3.28
CA HIS A 113 -2.85 -9.41 -3.74
C HIS A 113 -1.92 -9.40 -4.97
N THR A 114 -1.08 -10.42 -5.16
CA THR A 114 -0.24 -10.56 -6.38
C THR A 114 -1.07 -10.80 -7.64
N ALA A 115 -2.24 -11.44 -7.54
CA ALA A 115 -3.14 -11.59 -8.68
C ALA A 115 -3.79 -10.26 -9.06
N ILE A 116 -4.08 -9.39 -8.08
CA ILE A 116 -4.51 -8.02 -8.30
C ILE A 116 -3.39 -7.21 -8.99
N TYR A 117 -2.13 -7.33 -8.54
CA TYR A 117 -1.01 -6.69 -9.23
C TYR A 117 -0.86 -7.17 -10.69
N LYS A 118 -0.96 -8.49 -10.93
CA LYS A 118 -0.94 -9.03 -12.31
C LYS A 118 -2.05 -8.41 -13.17
N TYR A 119 -3.25 -8.26 -12.63
CA TYR A 119 -4.37 -7.57 -13.29
C TYR A 119 -4.07 -6.11 -13.59
N LEU A 120 -3.60 -5.35 -12.60
CA LEU A 120 -3.25 -3.94 -12.75
C LEU A 120 -2.13 -3.71 -13.78
N TYR A 121 -1.16 -4.61 -13.89
CA TYR A 121 -0.08 -4.51 -14.87
C TYR A 121 -0.41 -5.09 -16.24
N SER A 122 -1.66 -5.48 -16.47
CA SER A 122 -2.16 -5.88 -17.78
C SER A 122 -2.86 -4.74 -18.50
N GLN A 123 -3.11 -4.93 -19.80
CA GLN A 123 -3.91 -3.99 -20.61
C GLN A 123 -5.30 -3.71 -20.03
N TYR A 124 -5.84 -4.62 -19.22
CA TYR A 124 -7.17 -4.47 -18.60
C TYR A 124 -7.17 -3.54 -17.38
N GLY A 125 -6.07 -3.51 -16.63
CA GLY A 125 -6.00 -2.79 -15.35
C GLY A 125 -5.02 -1.61 -15.33
N GLN A 126 -4.20 -1.42 -16.37
CA GLN A 126 -3.13 -0.42 -16.37
C GLN A 126 -3.63 1.00 -16.14
N SER A 127 -4.82 1.35 -16.64
CA SER A 127 -5.45 2.65 -16.42
C SER A 127 -5.75 2.96 -14.95
N LEU A 128 -5.85 1.92 -14.11
CA LEU A 128 -6.12 2.03 -12.67
C LEU A 128 -4.83 2.20 -11.84
N CYS A 129 -3.66 1.92 -12.41
CA CYS A 129 -2.37 2.09 -11.71
C CYS A 129 -2.14 3.54 -11.25
N LYS A 130 -2.81 4.53 -11.87
CA LYS A 130 -2.74 5.94 -11.46
C LYS A 130 -3.24 6.21 -10.04
N TYR A 131 -4.10 5.34 -9.50
CA TYR A 131 -4.66 5.39 -8.15
C TYR A 131 -3.81 4.64 -7.10
N LEU A 132 -2.71 3.99 -7.51
CA LEU A 132 -1.79 3.39 -6.55
C LEU A 132 -0.96 4.46 -5.85
N ARG A 133 -0.92 4.39 -4.52
CA ARG A 133 -0.16 5.29 -3.65
C ARG A 133 1.33 5.37 -3.98
N TYR A 134 1.96 4.22 -4.24
CA TYR A 134 3.41 4.15 -4.46
C TYR A 134 3.76 4.22 -5.94
N LYS A 135 4.12 5.43 -6.39
CA LYS A 135 4.82 5.71 -7.66
C LYS A 135 6.27 5.99 -7.26
N HIS A 136 7.12 4.96 -7.22
CA HIS A 136 8.41 5.05 -6.53
C HIS A 136 9.24 6.30 -6.87
N TYR A 137 9.73 7.01 -5.84
CA TYR A 137 10.94 7.82 -5.93
C TYR A 137 11.79 7.51 -4.70
N ARG A 138 13.09 7.27 -4.94
CA ARG A 138 14.10 6.78 -3.99
C ARG A 138 14.03 7.43 -2.60
N ARG A 139 14.42 6.67 -1.57
CA ARG A 139 14.68 7.19 -0.21
C ARG A 139 15.80 8.24 -0.30
N LYS A 140 15.49 9.52 -0.04
CA LYS A 140 16.52 10.56 0.13
C LYS A 140 17.25 10.32 1.45
N LYS A 141 18.58 10.32 1.43
CA LYS A 141 19.40 10.44 2.65
C LYS A 141 19.09 11.79 3.31
N GLN A 142 18.71 11.76 4.59
CA GLN A 142 18.62 12.96 5.42
C GLN A 142 20.04 13.40 5.82
N LYS A 143 20.35 14.69 5.70
CA LYS A 143 21.52 15.28 6.36
C LYS A 143 21.15 15.54 7.82
N LYS A 144 22.02 15.15 8.76
CA LYS A 144 21.92 15.53 10.17
C LYS A 144 22.24 17.02 10.29
N THR A 145 21.24 17.85 10.53
CA THR A 145 21.43 19.21 11.08
C THR A 145 21.28 19.12 12.59
N LYS A 146 22.29 19.59 13.33
CA LYS A 146 22.17 19.80 14.78
C LYS A 146 21.21 20.98 15.00
N ASP A 147 20.13 20.74 15.74
CA ASP A 147 19.26 21.82 16.21
C ASP A 147 19.83 22.41 17.52
N LEU A 148 19.89 23.73 17.63
CA LEU A 148 20.43 24.50 18.77
C LEU A 148 19.30 25.20 19.56
N ARG A 149 18.09 24.65 19.55
CA ARG A 149 16.90 25.31 20.12
C ARG A 149 16.55 24.71 21.50
N GLY A 150 16.39 25.59 22.48
CA GLY A 150 16.13 25.27 23.90
C GLY A 150 14.91 24.37 24.15
N ALA A 151 14.94 23.69 25.30
CA ALA A 151 14.01 22.65 25.72
C ALA A 151 12.63 23.18 26.15
N ILE A 152 11.57 22.43 25.84
CA ILE A 152 10.26 22.57 26.47
C ILE A 152 10.43 22.31 27.98
N LYS A 153 10.04 23.27 28.83
CA LYS A 153 10.09 23.13 30.30
C LYS A 153 9.00 22.16 30.80
N ASP A 154 9.30 21.42 31.85
CA ASP A 154 8.40 20.48 32.56
C ASP A 154 7.76 19.37 31.72
N ARG A 155 8.47 18.88 30.69
CA ARG A 155 8.01 17.74 29.89
C ARG A 155 8.25 16.41 30.59
N ILE A 156 7.31 15.50 30.40
CA ILE A 156 7.45 14.09 30.78
C ILE A 156 7.85 13.31 29.51
N PHE A 157 8.94 12.56 29.56
CA PHE A 157 9.38 11.75 28.42
C PHE A 157 8.56 10.47 28.28
N ILE A 158 8.57 9.92 27.06
CA ILE A 158 7.81 8.72 26.69
C ILE A 158 8.15 7.48 27.54
N ASP A 159 9.32 7.42 28.17
CA ASP A 159 9.71 6.32 29.07
C ASP A 159 8.87 6.26 30.34
N GLN A 160 8.29 7.38 30.77
CA GLN A 160 7.40 7.42 31.94
C GLN A 160 5.95 7.12 31.59
N ARG A 161 5.69 6.70 30.34
CA ARG A 161 4.36 6.32 29.89
C ARG A 161 4.00 4.93 30.41
N PRO A 162 2.77 4.72 30.90
CA PRO A 162 2.28 3.39 31.28
C PRO A 162 2.43 2.35 30.15
N GLU A 163 2.75 1.11 30.51
CA GLU A 163 3.13 0.06 29.55
C GLU A 163 1.95 -0.40 28.67
N ASP A 164 0.72 -0.34 29.18
CA ASP A 164 -0.52 -0.58 28.44
C ASP A 164 -0.68 0.36 27.23
N VAL A 165 -0.14 1.58 27.33
CA VAL A 165 -0.06 2.54 26.21
C VAL A 165 0.96 2.06 25.18
N ASN A 166 2.11 1.53 25.59
CA ASN A 166 3.15 1.03 24.66
C ASN A 166 2.61 -0.11 23.77
N GLN A 167 1.81 -0.99 24.37
CA GLN A 167 1.20 -2.14 23.71
C GLN A 167 0.01 -1.77 22.81
N ARG A 168 -0.51 -0.53 22.93
CA ARG A 168 -1.65 0.00 22.16
C ARG A 168 -2.94 -0.78 22.42
N GLU A 169 -3.09 -1.25 23.66
CA GLU A 169 -4.17 -2.15 24.04
C GLU A 169 -5.40 -1.43 24.56
N ARG A 170 -5.28 -0.18 25.02
CA ARG A 170 -6.40 0.66 25.41
C ARG A 170 -6.75 1.71 24.36
N PHE A 171 -8.00 2.17 24.41
CA PHE A 171 -8.48 3.28 23.57
C PHE A 171 -8.16 4.62 24.21
N TRP A 172 -8.33 5.70 23.44
CA TRP A 172 -8.23 7.08 23.90
C TRP A 172 -6.81 7.57 24.20
N ASP A 173 -5.79 6.85 23.73
CA ASP A 173 -4.43 7.36 23.65
C ASP A 173 -4.16 7.89 22.24
N PHE A 174 -3.67 9.12 22.15
CA PHE A 174 -3.47 9.80 20.88
C PHE A 174 -2.00 10.11 20.60
N GLU A 175 -1.60 10.07 19.34
CA GLU A 175 -0.37 10.70 18.84
C GLU A 175 -0.73 11.98 18.07
N GLY A 176 -0.08 13.10 18.40
CA GLY A 176 -0.33 14.39 17.77
C GLY A 176 0.83 14.89 16.92
N ASP A 177 0.51 15.50 15.79
CA ASP A 177 1.49 16.10 14.89
C ASP A 177 0.89 17.26 14.10
N THR A 178 1.75 18.03 13.44
CA THR A 178 1.32 19.12 12.56
C THR A 178 1.84 18.95 11.14
N LEU A 179 0.97 19.22 10.16
CA LEU A 179 1.30 19.16 8.74
C LEU A 179 1.15 20.56 8.14
N GLY A 180 2.26 21.18 7.76
CA GLY A 180 2.28 22.52 7.17
C GLY A 180 3.55 22.80 6.38
N TYR A 181 3.62 23.97 5.75
CA TYR A 181 4.82 24.43 5.05
C TYR A 181 5.67 25.36 5.94
N PRO A 182 6.89 24.96 6.35
CA PRO A 182 7.61 25.62 7.45
C PRO A 182 8.16 27.02 7.15
N LYS A 183 8.12 27.52 5.90
CA LYS A 183 8.81 28.77 5.53
C LYS A 183 7.92 29.96 5.17
N SER A 184 6.61 29.79 4.98
CA SER A 184 5.72 30.92 4.60
C SER A 184 4.21 30.65 4.68
N GLY A 185 3.77 29.45 5.05
CA GLY A 185 2.35 29.10 5.05
C GLY A 185 1.59 29.84 6.15
N LYS A 186 0.45 30.46 5.80
CA LYS A 186 -0.47 31.04 6.79
C LYS A 186 -1.44 29.99 7.33
N GLU A 187 -1.25 28.71 7.02
CA GLU A 187 -2.13 27.66 7.45
C GLU A 187 -1.36 26.37 7.71
N THR A 188 -1.89 25.55 8.61
CA THR A 188 -1.30 24.29 9.07
C THR A 188 -2.46 23.36 9.42
N ILE A 189 -2.21 22.06 9.37
CA ILE A 189 -3.15 21.05 9.85
C ILE A 189 -2.62 20.53 11.18
N ALA A 190 -3.41 20.66 12.25
CA ALA A 190 -3.22 19.88 13.47
C ALA A 190 -3.87 18.51 13.25
N GLY A 191 -3.13 17.43 13.46
CA GLY A 191 -3.64 16.08 13.29
C GLY A 191 -3.40 15.22 14.52
N LEU A 192 -4.40 14.41 14.85
CA LEU A 192 -4.34 13.40 15.89
C LEU A 192 -4.63 12.04 15.27
N ILE A 193 -4.02 10.99 15.81
CA ILE A 193 -4.37 9.61 15.51
C ILE A 193 -4.61 8.88 16.82
N GLU A 194 -5.76 8.23 16.92
CA GLU A 194 -6.05 7.31 18.03
C GLU A 194 -5.22 6.02 17.83
N ARG A 195 -4.41 5.66 18.82
CA ARG A 195 -3.30 4.72 18.62
C ARG A 195 -3.76 3.28 18.41
N LYS A 196 -4.94 2.89 18.88
CA LYS A 196 -5.49 1.53 18.74
C LYS A 196 -6.23 1.35 17.41
N SER A 197 -7.28 2.12 17.15
CA SER A 197 -8.09 2.14 15.92
C SER A 197 -7.37 2.72 14.72
N ARG A 198 -6.33 3.53 14.91
CA ARG A 198 -5.69 4.32 13.84
C ARG A 198 -6.61 5.36 13.21
N TYR A 199 -7.67 5.75 13.92
CA TYR A 199 -8.61 6.75 13.44
C TYR A 199 -7.94 8.13 13.45
N ILE A 200 -7.98 8.81 12.32
CA ILE A 200 -7.34 10.11 12.13
C ILE A 200 -8.36 11.21 12.31
N LEU A 201 -7.99 12.23 13.06
CA LEU A 201 -8.72 13.48 13.26
C LEU A 201 -7.83 14.63 12.81
N ILE A 202 -8.37 15.59 12.06
CA ILE A 202 -7.59 16.76 11.62
C ILE A 202 -8.37 18.06 11.75
N LYS A 203 -7.65 19.13 12.06
CA LYS A 203 -8.18 20.50 12.09
C LYS A 203 -7.26 21.45 11.37
N LYS A 204 -7.81 22.23 10.46
CA LYS A 204 -7.13 23.34 9.79
C LYS A 204 -7.00 24.51 10.76
N ILE A 205 -5.79 25.05 10.87
CA ILE A 205 -5.43 26.15 11.77
C ILE A 205 -4.63 27.23 11.04
N LYS A 206 -4.78 28.49 11.43
CA LYS A 206 -4.14 29.65 10.76
C LYS A 206 -2.64 29.81 11.04
N ARG A 207 -2.02 29.10 11.98
CA ARG A 207 -0.56 29.18 12.23
C ARG A 207 -0.12 27.96 13.01
N LEU A 208 1.12 27.51 12.77
CA LEU A 208 1.73 26.40 13.52
C LEU A 208 1.68 26.60 15.04
N ARG A 209 1.88 27.83 15.54
CA ARG A 209 1.80 28.17 16.97
C ARG A 209 0.43 27.90 17.63
N ARG A 210 -0.63 27.64 16.85
CA ARG A 210 -1.97 27.31 17.33
C ARG A 210 -2.22 25.79 17.34
N ALA A 211 -1.16 24.97 17.29
CA ALA A 211 -1.25 23.51 17.30
C ALA A 211 -2.08 23.00 18.49
N ILE A 212 -1.78 23.48 19.70
CA ILE A 212 -2.49 23.11 20.93
C ILE A 212 -3.99 23.44 20.85
N GLU A 213 -4.35 24.63 20.34
CA GLU A 213 -5.76 24.98 20.14
C GLU A 213 -6.44 24.07 19.11
N GLY A 214 -5.72 23.68 18.07
CA GLY A 214 -6.17 22.69 17.09
C GLY A 214 -6.43 21.33 17.72
N PHE A 215 -5.51 20.85 18.57
CA PHE A 215 -5.67 19.60 19.31
C PHE A 215 -6.83 19.68 20.29
N ASN A 216 -6.94 20.76 21.06
CA ASN A 216 -8.04 20.96 22.01
C ASN A 216 -9.41 20.85 21.32
N ARG A 217 -9.58 21.53 20.16
CA ARG A 217 -10.82 21.45 19.36
C ARG A 217 -11.14 20.05 18.83
N LEU A 218 -10.13 19.21 18.60
CA LEU A 218 -10.33 17.83 18.17
C LEU A 218 -10.68 16.91 19.33
N LEU A 219 -10.17 17.20 20.52
CA LEU A 219 -10.32 16.39 21.72
C LEU A 219 -11.53 16.76 22.58
N GLN A 220 -12.10 17.96 22.40
CA GLN A 220 -13.14 18.55 23.25
C GLN A 220 -14.34 17.63 23.56
N SER A 221 -14.70 16.73 22.65
CA SER A 221 -15.84 15.83 22.79
C SER A 221 -15.46 14.35 22.86
N LEU A 222 -14.21 14.04 23.21
CA LEU A 222 -13.69 12.68 23.24
C LEU A 222 -13.08 12.38 24.61
N PRO A 223 -13.21 11.14 25.11
CA PRO A 223 -12.36 10.69 26.20
C PRO A 223 -10.90 10.74 25.77
N VAL A 224 -10.01 11.15 26.67
CA VAL A 224 -8.57 11.20 26.41
C VAL A 224 -7.80 10.68 27.62
N ASN A 225 -7.09 9.57 27.43
CA ASN A 225 -6.24 8.99 28.46
C ASN A 225 -4.82 9.57 28.39
N SER A 226 -4.28 9.76 27.18
CA SER A 226 -2.98 10.40 27.00
C SER A 226 -2.78 10.99 25.61
N LEU A 227 -1.82 11.92 25.51
CA LEU A 227 -1.36 12.49 24.25
C LEU A 227 0.16 12.35 24.14
N THR A 228 0.66 11.85 23.01
CA THR A 228 2.10 11.81 22.70
C THR A 228 2.45 12.84 21.62
N LEU A 229 3.39 13.74 21.92
CA LEU A 229 3.85 14.81 21.04
C LEU A 229 5.37 14.74 20.80
N ASP A 230 5.88 15.46 19.81
CA ASP A 230 7.31 15.68 19.66
C ASP A 230 7.76 16.95 20.41
N ASN A 231 9.08 17.15 20.46
CA ASN A 231 9.70 18.32 21.09
C ASN A 231 9.57 19.62 20.26
N GLY A 232 8.62 19.71 19.31
CA GLY A 232 8.34 20.93 18.56
C GLY A 232 7.91 22.08 19.48
N ARG A 233 8.37 23.30 19.18
CA ARG A 233 8.05 24.51 19.99
C ARG A 233 6.57 24.86 19.97
N GLU A 234 5.86 24.48 18.92
CA GLU A 234 4.41 24.59 18.80
C GLU A 234 3.66 23.82 19.90
N ASN A 235 4.30 22.82 20.50
CA ASN A 235 3.76 22.01 21.58
C ASN A 235 4.11 22.56 22.97
N ALA A 236 4.82 23.69 23.07
CA ALA A 236 5.27 24.24 24.36
C ALA A 236 4.11 24.59 25.32
N ARG A 237 2.92 24.85 24.79
CA ARG A 237 1.69 25.16 25.55
C ARG A 237 0.86 23.92 25.90
N PHE A 238 1.44 22.71 25.85
CA PHE A 238 0.69 21.45 26.04
C PHE A 238 -0.10 21.37 27.35
N LYS A 239 0.38 22.02 28.43
CA LYS A 239 -0.30 22.05 29.73
C LYS A 239 -1.72 22.64 29.67
N GLU A 240 -2.05 23.43 28.65
CA GLU A 240 -3.40 23.97 28.44
C GLU A 240 -4.43 22.90 28.04
N LEU A 241 -3.98 21.71 27.66
CA LEU A 241 -4.87 20.60 27.34
C LEU A 241 -5.38 19.86 28.58
N ASP A 242 -4.73 20.05 29.73
CA ASP A 242 -5.03 19.35 30.99
C ASP A 242 -5.15 17.81 30.84
N ILE A 243 -4.27 17.23 30.02
CA ILE A 243 -4.24 15.79 29.70
C ILE A 243 -2.81 15.27 29.91
N PRO A 244 -2.63 14.03 30.42
CA PRO A 244 -1.32 13.37 30.49
C PRO A 244 -0.61 13.40 29.13
N THR A 245 0.44 14.21 29.04
CA THR A 245 1.15 14.46 27.77
C THR A 245 2.59 13.99 27.87
N TYR A 246 2.99 13.13 26.94
CA TYR A 246 4.32 12.53 26.86
C TYR A 246 5.06 13.02 25.62
N PHE A 247 6.36 13.23 25.76
CA PHE A 247 7.21 13.73 24.68
C PHE A 247 8.19 12.66 24.20
N CYS A 248 8.30 12.49 22.89
CA CYS A 248 9.33 11.66 22.27
C CYS A 248 10.74 12.18 22.59
N HIS A 249 11.74 11.33 22.51
CA HIS A 249 13.13 11.72 22.60
C HIS A 249 13.57 12.56 21.38
N PRO A 250 14.53 13.49 21.56
CA PRO A 250 15.15 14.17 20.44
C PRO A 250 15.74 13.16 19.45
N TYR A 251 15.51 13.39 18.14
CA TYR A 251 15.93 12.51 17.04
C TYR A 251 15.30 11.12 16.99
N SER A 252 14.27 10.84 17.81
CA SER A 252 13.57 9.55 17.86
C SER A 252 12.22 9.55 17.17
N SER A 253 12.22 9.84 15.86
CA SER A 253 10.97 9.98 15.08
C SER A 253 10.12 8.70 15.05
N TRP A 254 10.73 7.52 15.24
CA TRP A 254 10.05 6.23 15.27
C TRP A 254 9.09 6.05 16.46
N GLU A 255 9.27 6.82 17.54
CA GLU A 255 8.41 6.77 18.74
C GLU A 255 6.99 7.28 18.46
N LYS A 256 6.81 8.03 17.36
CA LYS A 256 5.54 8.56 16.86
C LYS A 256 5.13 7.95 15.50
N GLY A 257 5.50 6.69 15.26
CA GLY A 257 5.38 6.07 13.94
C GLY A 257 3.95 5.94 13.40
N ALA A 258 2.90 6.06 14.24
CA ALA A 258 1.52 5.93 13.79
C ALA A 258 1.05 7.21 13.08
N ILE A 259 1.27 8.37 13.71
CA ILE A 259 0.88 9.66 13.09
C ILE A 259 1.75 9.96 11.87
N GLU A 260 3.03 9.55 11.87
CA GLU A 260 3.90 9.68 10.68
C GLU A 260 3.33 8.89 9.49
N ASN A 261 2.86 7.66 9.73
CA ASN A 261 2.22 6.86 8.69
C ASN A 261 0.92 7.50 8.19
N ALA A 262 0.09 8.00 9.11
CA ALA A 262 -1.13 8.74 8.82
C ALA A 262 -0.88 9.99 7.96
N PHE A 263 0.12 10.79 8.30
CA PHE A 263 0.49 11.96 7.52
C PHE A 263 1.05 11.55 6.16
N GLY A 264 1.77 10.45 6.08
CA GLY A 264 2.14 9.84 4.81
C GLY A 264 0.94 9.46 3.93
N LEU A 265 -0.25 9.19 4.49
CA LEU A 265 -1.49 8.95 3.73
C LEU A 265 -2.15 10.26 3.33
N LEU A 266 -2.17 11.27 4.20
CA LEU A 266 -2.64 12.61 3.85
C LEU A 266 -1.85 13.19 2.68
N ARG A 267 -0.53 12.91 2.60
CA ARG A 267 0.34 13.35 1.49
C ARG A 267 -0.01 12.74 0.13
N GLU A 268 -0.84 11.70 0.07
CA GLU A 268 -1.41 11.17 -1.17
C GLU A 268 -2.39 12.18 -1.81
N TYR A 269 -3.10 12.95 -0.98
CA TYR A 269 -4.11 13.93 -1.38
C TYR A 269 -3.63 15.38 -1.25
N ILE A 270 -2.63 15.62 -0.38
CA ILE A 270 -2.03 16.93 -0.11
C ILE A 270 -0.53 16.85 -0.40
N PRO A 271 -0.11 16.95 -1.68
CA PRO A 271 1.29 16.84 -2.05
C PRO A 271 2.20 17.80 -1.27
N LYS A 272 3.51 17.48 -1.24
CA LYS A 272 4.48 18.41 -0.67
C LYS A 272 4.49 19.70 -1.48
N LYS A 273 4.68 20.84 -0.78
CA LYS A 273 4.67 22.20 -1.33
C LYS A 273 3.31 22.73 -1.79
N THR A 274 2.23 21.99 -1.56
CA THR A 274 0.87 22.50 -1.78
C THR A 274 0.52 23.56 -0.73
N ARG A 275 -0.11 24.65 -1.18
CA ARG A 275 -0.68 25.70 -0.32
C ARG A 275 -1.97 25.18 0.32
N LEU A 276 -2.03 25.18 1.66
CA LEU A 276 -3.19 24.69 2.40
C LEU A 276 -4.38 25.67 2.31
N GLU A 277 -4.11 26.90 1.89
CA GLU A 277 -5.10 27.93 1.57
C GLU A 277 -6.13 27.46 0.54
N ASN A 278 -5.73 26.53 -0.33
CA ASN A 278 -6.58 25.98 -1.38
C ASN A 278 -7.52 24.86 -0.89
N TYR A 279 -7.43 24.46 0.39
CA TYR A 279 -8.27 23.40 0.96
C TYR A 279 -9.16 23.98 2.05
N THR A 280 -10.47 23.86 1.93
CA THR A 280 -11.37 24.14 3.04
C THR A 280 -11.28 23.06 4.11
N GLN A 281 -11.85 23.30 5.30
CA GLN A 281 -11.96 22.23 6.31
C GLN A 281 -12.79 21.05 5.76
N SER A 282 -13.85 21.33 5.00
CA SER A 282 -14.69 20.30 4.38
C SER A 282 -13.91 19.39 3.42
N ASP A 283 -13.04 19.97 2.59
CA ASP A 283 -12.17 19.20 1.68
C ASP A 283 -11.25 18.25 2.46
N LEU A 284 -10.70 18.72 3.58
CA LEU A 284 -9.83 17.95 4.45
C LEU A 284 -10.59 16.83 5.16
N ASP A 285 -11.80 17.10 5.62
CA ASP A 285 -12.68 16.10 6.25
C ASP A 285 -13.07 15.00 5.25
N ALA A 286 -13.35 15.36 3.99
CA ALA A 286 -13.62 14.40 2.92
C ALA A 286 -12.40 13.48 2.66
N ILE A 287 -11.18 14.04 2.63
CA ILE A 287 -9.94 13.26 2.51
C ILE A 287 -9.79 12.30 3.69
N VAL A 288 -9.97 12.77 4.93
CA VAL A 288 -9.84 11.93 6.13
C VAL A 288 -10.91 10.86 6.17
N LYS A 289 -12.14 11.15 5.74
CA LYS A 289 -13.20 10.15 5.59
C LYS A 289 -12.75 9.02 4.67
N ILE A 290 -12.14 9.31 3.52
CA ILE A 290 -11.61 8.26 2.62
C ILE A 290 -10.52 7.44 3.32
N ILE A 291 -9.61 8.10 4.05
CA ILE A 291 -8.48 7.43 4.72
C ILE A 291 -8.96 6.56 5.91
N ASN A 292 -9.92 7.02 6.69
CA ASN A 292 -10.49 6.30 7.83
C ASN A 292 -11.41 5.14 7.40
N ASN A 293 -11.95 5.18 6.18
CA ASN A 293 -12.68 4.06 5.58
C ASN A 293 -11.77 3.06 4.84
N ARG A 294 -10.45 3.29 4.80
CA ARG A 294 -9.48 2.39 4.14
C ARG A 294 -9.03 1.27 5.09
N PRO A 295 -9.25 -0.02 4.76
CA PRO A 295 -8.83 -1.16 5.56
C PRO A 295 -7.34 -1.21 5.84
N ARG A 296 -6.98 -1.59 7.07
CA ARG A 296 -5.58 -1.73 7.52
C ARG A 296 -5.28 -3.16 7.89
N LYS A 297 -4.17 -3.70 7.39
CA LYS A 297 -3.67 -5.02 7.81
C LYS A 297 -3.45 -5.12 9.32
N SER A 298 -2.97 -4.05 9.94
CA SER A 298 -2.79 -3.95 11.40
C SER A 298 -4.09 -4.09 12.19
N LEU A 299 -5.23 -3.82 11.56
CA LEU A 299 -6.57 -3.96 12.15
C LEU A 299 -7.28 -5.20 11.60
N ARG A 300 -6.52 -6.23 11.17
CA ARG A 300 -7.05 -7.44 10.53
C ARG A 300 -7.97 -7.12 9.34
N PHE A 301 -7.60 -6.11 8.57
CA PHE A 301 -8.36 -5.59 7.42
C PHE A 301 -9.72 -4.96 7.75
N ARG A 302 -9.91 -4.54 9.01
CA ARG A 302 -10.97 -3.59 9.37
C ARG A 302 -10.55 -2.16 9.04
N ALA A 303 -11.53 -1.30 8.79
CA ALA A 303 -11.29 0.12 8.59
C ALA A 303 -11.16 0.82 9.95
N PRO A 304 -10.28 1.83 10.09
CA PRO A 304 -10.15 2.60 11.32
C PRO A 304 -11.50 3.12 11.86
N LYS A 305 -12.37 3.57 10.94
CA LYS A 305 -13.72 4.02 11.28
C LYS A 305 -14.53 2.96 12.04
N GLU A 306 -14.55 1.73 11.56
CA GLU A 306 -15.33 0.64 12.17
C GLU A 306 -14.83 0.31 13.58
N VAL A 307 -13.50 0.29 13.75
CA VAL A 307 -12.88 0.00 15.04
C VAL A 307 -13.13 1.13 16.04
N PHE A 308 -13.15 2.38 15.57
CA PHE A 308 -13.40 3.56 16.39
C PHE A 308 -14.87 3.66 16.81
N GLU A 309 -15.80 3.48 15.87
CA GLU A 309 -17.25 3.53 16.15
C GLU A 309 -17.68 2.44 17.13
N GLU A 310 -17.14 1.22 17.03
CA GLU A 310 -17.40 0.14 17.98
C GLU A 310 -17.03 0.46 19.44
N GLN A 311 -16.18 1.47 19.68
CA GLN A 311 -15.85 1.90 21.03
C GLN A 311 -16.62 3.11 21.51
N LEU A 312 -17.15 3.92 20.58
CA LEU A 312 -18.05 5.01 20.95
C LEU A 312 -19.36 4.48 21.52
N PHE A 313 -19.73 3.24 21.20
CA PHE A 313 -20.95 2.58 21.67
C PHE A 313 -20.70 1.52 22.76
N LYS A 314 -19.52 1.52 23.39
CA LYS A 314 -19.19 0.67 24.55
C LYS A 314 -19.18 1.49 25.82
#